data_AF-U5EM74-F1
#
_entry.id   AF-U5EM74-F1
#
_cell.length_a   1.000
_cell.length_b   1.000
_cell.length_c   1.000
_cell.angle_alpha   90.00
_cell.angle_beta   90.00
_cell.angle_gamma   90.00
#
_symmetry.space_group_name_H-M   'P 1'
#
loop_
_entity.id
_entity.type
_entity.pdbx_description
1 polymer ?
#
loop_
_entity_poly.entity_id
_entity_poly.type
_entity_poly.pdbx_seq_one_letter_code
_entity_poly.pdbx_strand_id
1 'polypeptide(L)'
;LPHYVPNSNHSDYELTEDYPILIDSGGHYEDGTTDVSRTIHLGEPGADMKKAYTNVLIGMIRLSMLVFPENLKPAELDALARGPVWGSMNDYPHGTGHGIGAYLSVRESPISIAYTTKQKHTFKEGYFFSNEPGYYRPNEYGIRLENVLEVIDTGNTHPTGAKFLSFQDVTLVPFDSKLIDRTLLSVQEKNWLNNYNSKIRELVGDELKKKHKMKAFYWMMNNTKYISELEFKGNSAARISVNYYTLLALSVTLLAALFLQSH
;
A
#
# COMPACT_ATOMS: atom_id res chain seq x y z
N LEU A 1 3.55 -1.28 -21.18
CA LEU A 1 2.33 -0.74 -21.81
C LEU A 1 1.17 -0.92 -20.83
N PRO A 2 0.36 0.11 -20.51
CA PRO A 2 -0.69 0.01 -19.49
C PRO A 2 -1.84 -0.96 -19.85
N HIS A 3 -2.24 -1.00 -21.13
CA HIS A 3 -3.34 -1.83 -21.65
C HIS A 3 -2.82 -2.87 -22.66
N TYR A 4 -1.76 -3.59 -22.28
CA TYR A 4 -1.23 -4.67 -23.11
C TYR A 4 -2.20 -5.85 -23.14
N VAL A 5 -2.43 -6.42 -24.32
CA VAL A 5 -3.21 -7.64 -24.51
C VAL A 5 -2.29 -8.70 -25.12
N PRO A 6 -1.98 -9.80 -24.41
CA PRO A 6 -1.15 -10.86 -24.96
C PRO A 6 -1.85 -11.55 -26.13
N ASN A 7 -1.10 -11.84 -27.19
CA ASN A 7 -1.54 -12.58 -28.38
C ASN A 7 -0.66 -13.82 -28.52
N SER A 8 -1.27 -14.99 -28.45
CA SER A 8 -0.60 -16.30 -28.48
C SER A 8 0.28 -16.52 -29.72
N ASN A 9 0.01 -15.81 -30.82
CA ASN A 9 0.74 -16.02 -32.08
C ASN A 9 1.95 -15.10 -32.25
N HIS A 10 2.06 -14.02 -31.47
CA HIS A 10 3.04 -12.96 -31.74
C HIS A 10 3.70 -12.35 -30.51
N SER A 11 3.12 -12.53 -29.32
CA SER A 11 3.55 -11.80 -28.13
C SER A 11 3.45 -12.62 -26.85
N ASP A 12 3.39 -13.95 -26.98
CA ASP A 12 3.69 -14.85 -25.87
C ASP A 12 5.18 -14.74 -25.56
N TYR A 13 5.49 -14.44 -24.31
CA TYR A 13 6.85 -14.14 -23.86
C TYR A 13 7.18 -15.01 -22.67
N GLU A 14 8.32 -15.69 -22.73
CA GLU A 14 8.79 -16.52 -21.63
C GLU A 14 9.10 -15.66 -20.41
N LEU A 15 8.54 -16.03 -19.25
CA LEU A 15 8.80 -15.32 -18.00
C LEU A 15 10.24 -15.58 -17.57
N THR A 16 11.02 -14.51 -17.39
CA THR A 16 12.41 -14.59 -16.91
C THR A 16 12.54 -14.01 -15.50
N GLU A 17 13.73 -14.17 -14.92
CA GLU A 17 14.07 -13.60 -13.62
C GLU A 17 14.58 -12.15 -13.69
N ASP A 18 14.72 -11.59 -14.90
CA ASP A 18 15.37 -10.29 -15.12
C ASP A 18 14.42 -9.10 -15.01
N TYR A 19 13.13 -9.30 -15.27
CA TYR A 19 12.13 -8.25 -15.37
C TYR A 19 10.93 -8.52 -14.46
N PRO A 20 10.26 -7.45 -13.99
CA PRO A 20 9.04 -7.61 -13.21
C PRO A 20 7.88 -8.10 -14.07
N ILE A 21 6.99 -8.86 -13.45
CA ILE A 21 5.76 -9.38 -14.05
C ILE A 21 4.60 -8.58 -13.46
N LEU A 22 3.87 -7.88 -14.33
CA LEU A 22 2.65 -7.17 -13.98
C LEU A 22 1.46 -8.06 -14.32
N ILE A 23 0.66 -8.39 -13.30
CA ILE A 23 -0.61 -9.10 -13.45
C ILE A 23 -1.72 -8.13 -13.03
N ASP A 24 -2.63 -7.86 -13.94
CA ASP A 24 -3.85 -7.08 -13.72
C ASP A 24 -5.04 -7.94 -14.13
N SER A 25 -5.92 -8.19 -13.18
CA SER A 25 -6.98 -9.17 -13.33
C SER A 25 -8.14 -8.89 -12.38
N GLY A 26 -9.32 -9.33 -12.81
CA GLY A 26 -10.55 -9.17 -12.05
C GLY A 26 -11.52 -10.33 -12.29
N GLY A 27 -12.65 -10.29 -11.59
CA GLY A 27 -13.70 -11.29 -11.68
C GLY A 27 -15.04 -10.74 -11.24
N HIS A 28 -16.11 -11.34 -11.76
CA HIS A 28 -17.48 -11.05 -11.37
C HIS A 28 -18.04 -12.22 -10.56
N TYR A 29 -18.63 -11.90 -9.42
CA TYR A 29 -19.26 -12.82 -8.50
C TYR A 29 -20.66 -12.27 -8.19
N GLU A 30 -21.59 -13.12 -7.73
CA GLU A 30 -22.91 -12.67 -7.29
C GLU A 30 -22.81 -11.57 -6.21
N ASP A 31 -21.72 -11.59 -5.45
CA ASP A 31 -21.45 -10.72 -4.32
C ASP A 31 -20.69 -9.43 -4.72
N GLY A 32 -20.22 -9.29 -5.96
CA GLY A 32 -19.45 -8.12 -6.37
C GLY A 32 -18.54 -8.28 -7.59
N THR A 33 -17.81 -7.20 -7.90
CA THR A 33 -16.79 -7.15 -8.96
C THR A 33 -15.44 -6.84 -8.33
N THR A 34 -14.39 -7.56 -8.72
CA THR A 34 -13.02 -7.33 -8.23
C THR A 34 -12.13 -6.78 -9.33
N ASP A 35 -11.20 -5.90 -8.97
CA ASP A 35 -10.12 -5.41 -9.82
C ASP A 35 -8.82 -5.36 -9.01
N VAL A 36 -7.74 -5.96 -9.51
CA VAL A 36 -6.48 -6.02 -8.78
C VAL A 36 -5.28 -6.18 -9.73
N SER A 37 -4.36 -5.25 -9.57
CA SER A 37 -3.02 -5.28 -10.16
C SER A 37 -1.95 -5.55 -9.10
N ARG A 38 -1.05 -6.49 -9.38
CA ARG A 38 0.20 -6.70 -8.64
C ARG A 38 1.35 -6.80 -9.62
N THR A 39 2.45 -6.18 -9.24
CA THR A 39 3.73 -6.35 -9.92
C THR A 39 4.65 -7.17 -9.02
N ILE A 40 5.19 -8.27 -9.54
CA ILE A 40 6.09 -9.19 -8.81
C ILE A 40 7.42 -9.33 -9.54
N HIS A 41 8.43 -9.87 -8.88
CA HIS A 41 9.71 -10.19 -9.50
C HIS A 41 10.09 -11.65 -9.20
N LEU A 42 10.58 -12.42 -10.18
CA LEU A 42 10.97 -13.81 -9.94
C LEU A 42 12.39 -13.90 -9.34
N GLY A 43 13.35 -13.13 -9.88
CA GLY A 43 14.72 -13.03 -9.36
C GLY A 43 14.91 -11.90 -8.34
N GLU A 44 16.08 -11.24 -8.40
CA GLU A 44 16.47 -10.09 -7.57
C GLU A 44 16.34 -8.76 -8.35
N PRO A 45 15.46 -7.83 -7.91
CA PRO A 45 15.27 -6.59 -8.65
C PRO A 45 16.40 -5.58 -8.42
N GLY A 46 16.75 -4.84 -9.47
CA GLY A 46 17.72 -3.74 -9.41
C GLY A 46 17.24 -2.53 -8.59
N ALA A 47 18.17 -1.65 -8.21
CA ALA A 47 17.87 -0.47 -7.38
C ALA A 47 16.84 0.47 -8.01
N ASP A 48 16.93 0.71 -9.33
CA ASP A 48 15.99 1.57 -10.05
C ASP A 48 14.57 0.99 -10.04
N MET A 49 14.42 -0.33 -10.20
CA MET A 49 13.12 -1.01 -10.13
C MET A 49 12.52 -0.90 -8.74
N LYS A 50 13.33 -1.12 -7.69
CA LYS A 50 12.88 -0.97 -6.30
C LYS A 50 12.43 0.46 -6.01
N LYS A 51 13.19 1.46 -6.46
CA LYS A 51 12.83 2.87 -6.31
C LYS A 51 11.52 3.21 -7.04
N ALA A 52 11.37 2.79 -8.29
CA ALA A 52 10.15 3.01 -9.06
C ALA A 52 8.93 2.34 -8.40
N TYR A 53 9.06 1.07 -8.01
CA TYR A 53 8.02 0.33 -7.30
C TYR A 53 7.61 1.00 -6.00
N THR A 54 8.61 1.42 -5.22
CA THR A 54 8.36 2.04 -3.92
C THR A 54 7.69 3.40 -4.07
N ASN A 55 8.03 4.20 -5.08
CA ASN A 55 7.32 5.45 -5.36
C ASN A 55 5.85 5.20 -5.73
N VAL A 56 5.57 4.20 -6.57
CA VAL A 56 4.19 3.79 -6.90
C VAL A 56 3.44 3.35 -5.63
N LEU A 57 4.07 2.52 -4.80
CA LEU A 57 3.50 2.06 -3.53
C LEU A 57 3.24 3.22 -2.57
N ILE A 58 4.16 4.16 -2.42
CA ILE A 58 3.98 5.35 -1.58
C ILE A 58 2.75 6.15 -2.05
N GLY A 59 2.59 6.33 -3.37
CA GLY A 59 1.43 7.03 -3.93
C GLY A 59 0.12 6.35 -3.56
N MET A 60 0.08 5.03 -3.73
CA MET A 60 -1.06 4.18 -3.37
C MET A 60 -1.37 4.26 -1.87
N ILE A 61 -0.36 4.15 -1.00
CA ILE A 61 -0.51 4.21 0.45
C ILE A 61 -1.06 5.56 0.87
N ARG A 62 -0.49 6.66 0.36
CA ARG A 62 -0.91 8.02 0.72
C ARG A 62 -2.37 8.29 0.36
N LEU A 63 -2.82 7.79 -0.79
CA LEU A 63 -4.23 7.86 -1.13
C LEU A 63 -5.08 7.02 -0.17
N SER A 64 -4.67 5.78 0.10
CA SER A 64 -5.40 4.85 0.99
C SER A 64 -5.52 5.35 2.44
N MET A 65 -4.57 6.16 2.89
CA MET A 65 -4.53 6.75 4.24
C MET A 65 -5.31 8.07 4.37
N LEU A 66 -5.85 8.60 3.27
CA LEU A 66 -6.42 9.95 3.26
C LEU A 66 -7.68 10.04 4.14
N VAL A 67 -7.71 11.07 4.98
CA VAL A 67 -8.89 11.52 5.73
C VAL A 67 -9.21 12.94 5.26
N PHE A 68 -10.41 13.16 4.74
CA PHE A 68 -10.73 14.36 3.96
C PHE A 68 -12.18 14.82 4.16
N PRO A 69 -12.50 16.11 3.94
CA PRO A 69 -13.88 16.59 4.02
C PRO A 69 -14.72 16.04 2.87
N GLU A 70 -16.00 15.73 3.13
CA GLU A 70 -16.90 15.05 2.19
C GLU A 70 -17.14 15.77 0.84
N ASN A 71 -16.79 17.05 0.74
CA ASN A 71 -17.01 17.87 -0.45
C ASN A 71 -15.85 17.81 -1.48
N LEU A 72 -14.80 17.04 -1.21
CA LEU A 72 -13.68 16.87 -2.12
C LEU A 72 -14.05 15.98 -3.33
N LYS A 73 -13.58 16.36 -4.51
CA LYS A 73 -13.87 15.63 -5.76
C LYS A 73 -12.80 14.57 -6.03
N PRO A 74 -13.17 13.38 -6.54
CA PRO A 74 -12.22 12.33 -6.90
C PRO A 74 -11.01 12.79 -7.72
N ALA A 75 -11.20 13.65 -8.74
CA ALA A 75 -10.12 14.13 -9.59
C ALA A 75 -9.03 14.93 -8.82
N GLU A 76 -9.39 15.55 -7.69
CA GLU A 76 -8.47 16.34 -6.87
C GLU A 76 -7.49 15.44 -6.08
N LEU A 77 -7.83 14.15 -5.91
CA LEU A 77 -6.98 13.18 -5.23
C LEU A 77 -5.86 12.62 -6.10
N ASP A 78 -5.95 12.76 -7.42
CA ASP A 78 -5.02 12.15 -8.36
C ASP A 78 -3.57 12.65 -8.15
N ALA A 79 -3.40 13.94 -7.83
CA ALA A 79 -2.08 14.52 -7.54
C ALA A 79 -1.43 13.93 -6.27
N LEU A 80 -2.22 13.47 -5.30
CA LEU A 80 -1.70 12.85 -4.08
C LEU A 80 -0.99 11.54 -4.39
N ALA A 81 -1.61 10.68 -5.21
CA ALA A 81 -1.02 9.42 -5.63
C ALA A 81 0.14 9.60 -6.61
N ARG A 82 0.10 10.64 -7.46
CA ARG A 82 1.20 10.96 -8.38
C ARG A 82 2.41 11.59 -7.72
N GLY A 83 2.24 12.32 -6.62
CA GLY A 83 3.31 13.10 -5.98
C GLY A 83 4.66 12.39 -5.85
N PRO A 84 4.73 11.15 -5.33
CA PRO A 84 5.98 10.39 -5.25
C PRO A 84 6.58 10.01 -6.61
N VAL A 85 5.74 9.71 -7.61
CA VAL A 85 6.19 9.37 -8.98
C VAL A 85 6.72 10.63 -9.67
N TRP A 86 5.99 11.74 -9.61
CA TRP A 86 6.40 13.06 -10.10
C TRP A 86 7.67 13.57 -9.41
N GLY A 87 7.85 13.30 -8.11
CA GLY A 87 9.07 13.64 -7.37
C GLY A 87 10.34 13.00 -7.95
N SER A 88 10.19 11.95 -8.77
CA SER A 88 11.28 11.31 -9.52
C SER A 88 11.35 11.72 -11.00
N MET A 89 10.62 12.76 -11.40
CA MET A 89 10.50 13.24 -12.79
C MET A 89 9.91 12.21 -13.75
N ASN A 90 9.01 11.36 -13.25
CA ASN A 90 8.28 10.36 -14.04
C ASN A 90 6.77 10.57 -13.88
N ASP A 91 5.98 9.94 -14.76
CA ASP A 91 4.52 9.94 -14.69
C ASP A 91 3.94 8.63 -15.24
N TYR A 92 2.62 8.45 -15.18
CA TYR A 92 1.90 7.34 -15.80
C TYR A 92 0.70 7.81 -16.63
N PRO A 93 0.45 7.22 -17.81
CA PRO A 93 -0.44 7.77 -18.83
C PRO A 93 -1.92 7.36 -18.67
N HIS A 94 -2.39 7.16 -17.43
CA HIS A 94 -3.77 6.83 -17.09
C HIS A 94 -4.15 7.51 -15.77
N GLY A 95 -5.43 7.53 -15.39
CA GLY A 95 -5.88 8.02 -14.08
C GLY A 95 -5.39 7.13 -12.93
N THR A 96 -5.37 7.65 -11.70
CA THR A 96 -5.12 6.85 -10.49
C THR A 96 -6.25 5.85 -10.21
N GLY A 97 -7.46 6.06 -10.72
CA GLY A 97 -8.53 5.09 -10.50
C GLY A 97 -9.90 5.45 -11.02
N HIS A 98 -10.83 4.51 -10.90
CA HIS A 98 -12.21 4.58 -11.37
C HIS A 98 -13.18 3.89 -10.40
N GLY A 99 -14.49 4.15 -10.53
CA GLY A 99 -15.50 3.44 -9.72
C GLY A 99 -15.58 1.95 -10.07
N ILE A 100 -15.99 1.13 -9.11
CA ILE A 100 -16.25 -0.31 -9.25
C ILE A 100 -17.73 -0.58 -8.96
N GLY A 101 -18.45 -1.19 -9.91
CA GLY A 101 -19.85 -1.57 -9.72
C GLY A 101 -20.01 -2.90 -8.98
N ALA A 102 -21.07 -3.04 -8.17
CA ALA A 102 -21.36 -4.27 -7.45
C ALA A 102 -22.02 -5.31 -8.36
N TYR A 103 -21.27 -6.36 -8.75
CA TYR A 103 -21.66 -7.35 -9.76
C TYR A 103 -22.07 -6.69 -11.09
N LEU A 104 -21.42 -5.57 -11.41
CA LEU A 104 -21.65 -4.73 -12.58
C LEU A 104 -20.30 -4.34 -13.20
N SER A 105 -20.28 -3.24 -13.97
CA SER A 105 -19.10 -2.75 -14.67
C SER A 105 -17.90 -2.61 -13.73
N VAL A 106 -16.75 -3.17 -14.13
CA VAL A 106 -15.47 -2.94 -13.43
C VAL A 106 -15.04 -1.48 -13.52
N ARG A 107 -15.51 -0.74 -14.54
CA ARG A 107 -15.33 0.72 -14.67
C ARG A 107 -16.68 1.40 -14.61
N GLU A 108 -17.08 1.84 -13.43
CA GLU A 108 -18.39 2.43 -13.18
C GLU A 108 -18.30 3.95 -12.92
N SER A 109 -19.11 4.70 -13.67
CA SER A 109 -19.29 6.14 -13.47
C SER A 109 -20.12 6.41 -12.19
N PRO A 110 -19.95 7.57 -11.53
CA PRO A 110 -19.24 8.74 -12.00
C PRO A 110 -17.80 8.87 -11.49
N ILE A 111 -17.28 7.94 -10.68
CA ILE A 111 -15.97 8.11 -10.03
C ILE A 111 -14.85 8.02 -11.07
N SER A 112 -14.00 9.03 -11.09
CA SER A 112 -12.78 9.11 -11.91
C SER A 112 -11.74 9.92 -11.15
N ILE A 113 -10.65 9.27 -10.76
CA ILE A 113 -9.50 9.88 -10.10
C ILE A 113 -8.46 10.15 -11.17
N ALA A 114 -8.63 11.27 -11.85
CA ALA A 114 -7.73 11.73 -12.91
C ALA A 114 -7.76 13.25 -12.98
N TYR A 115 -6.62 13.93 -12.76
CA TYR A 115 -6.55 15.39 -12.73
C TYR A 115 -6.91 16.03 -14.09
N THR A 116 -6.85 15.23 -15.17
CA THR A 116 -7.24 15.62 -16.53
C THR A 116 -8.76 15.63 -16.74
N THR A 117 -9.54 15.10 -15.80
CA THR A 117 -11.00 14.99 -15.92
C THR A 117 -11.72 16.08 -15.16
N LYS A 118 -12.82 16.59 -15.73
CA LYS A 118 -13.71 17.56 -15.05
C LYS A 118 -14.74 16.81 -14.23
N GLN A 119 -14.42 16.55 -12.97
CA GLN A 119 -15.34 15.89 -12.04
C GLN A 119 -16.31 16.88 -11.39
N LYS A 120 -17.59 16.52 -11.34
CA LYS A 120 -18.65 17.29 -10.64
C LYS A 120 -19.19 16.58 -9.40
N HIS A 121 -18.98 15.27 -9.32
CA HIS A 121 -19.42 14.45 -8.19
C HIS A 121 -18.35 14.41 -7.10
N THR A 122 -18.79 14.27 -5.85
CA THR A 122 -17.94 14.03 -4.69
C THR A 122 -18.05 12.57 -4.27
N PHE A 123 -17.13 12.11 -3.43
CA PHE A 123 -17.28 10.80 -2.79
C PHE A 123 -18.49 10.77 -1.86
N LYS A 124 -19.06 9.58 -1.69
CA LYS A 124 -20.07 9.27 -0.67
C LYS A 124 -19.67 7.97 0.00
N GLU A 125 -20.04 7.82 1.27
CA GLU A 125 -19.92 6.56 2.00
C GLU A 125 -20.54 5.40 1.19
N GLY A 126 -19.89 4.24 1.20
CA GLY A 126 -20.28 3.04 0.48
C GLY A 126 -19.89 3.01 -1.00
N TYR A 127 -19.19 4.03 -1.51
CA TYR A 127 -18.63 3.99 -2.87
C TYR A 127 -17.39 3.08 -2.92
N PHE A 128 -17.29 2.27 -3.97
CA PHE A 128 -16.11 1.45 -4.27
C PHE A 128 -15.36 1.99 -5.48
N PHE A 129 -14.03 2.02 -5.41
CA PHE A 129 -13.19 2.52 -6.50
C PHE A 129 -11.78 1.90 -6.49
N SER A 130 -11.12 1.85 -7.64
CA SER A 130 -9.71 1.43 -7.75
C SER A 130 -8.76 2.54 -7.30
N ASN A 131 -7.64 2.14 -6.69
CA ASN A 131 -6.47 2.97 -6.41
C ASN A 131 -5.27 2.29 -7.06
N GLU A 132 -4.96 2.67 -8.29
CA GLU A 132 -4.10 1.96 -9.25
C GLU A 132 -2.95 2.83 -9.83
N PRO A 133 -2.14 3.55 -9.02
CA PRO A 133 -1.00 4.29 -9.56
C PRO A 133 -0.02 3.35 -10.30
N GLY A 134 0.74 3.93 -11.23
CA GLY A 134 1.66 3.15 -12.06
C GLY A 134 2.98 3.85 -12.37
N TYR A 135 3.84 3.12 -13.06
CA TYR A 135 5.09 3.58 -13.63
C TYR A 135 5.41 2.74 -14.85
N TYR A 136 5.78 3.35 -15.97
CA TYR A 136 6.11 2.62 -17.18
C TYR A 136 7.36 3.20 -17.81
N ARG A 137 8.43 2.41 -17.82
CA ARG A 137 9.67 2.74 -18.52
C ARG A 137 9.58 2.20 -19.95
N PRO A 138 9.57 3.06 -20.98
CA PRO A 138 9.40 2.62 -22.36
C PRO A 138 10.41 1.53 -22.73
N ASN A 139 9.94 0.46 -23.38
CA ASN A 139 10.73 -0.67 -23.86
C ASN A 139 11.53 -1.43 -22.78
N GLU A 140 11.22 -1.23 -21.49
CA GLU A 140 11.91 -1.93 -20.39
C GLU A 140 10.91 -2.67 -19.49
N TYR A 141 10.18 -1.96 -18.64
CA TYR A 141 9.25 -2.59 -17.70
C TYR A 141 8.11 -1.67 -17.27
N GLY A 142 7.07 -2.27 -16.68
CA GLY A 142 5.94 -1.56 -16.10
C GLY A 142 5.67 -2.02 -14.67
N ILE A 143 5.13 -1.10 -13.88
CA ILE A 143 4.68 -1.34 -12.50
C ILE A 143 3.28 -0.74 -12.39
N ARG A 144 2.35 -1.53 -11.87
CA ARG A 144 1.04 -1.06 -11.39
C ARG A 144 0.70 -1.81 -10.12
N LEU A 145 0.23 -1.07 -9.12
CA LEU A 145 -0.23 -1.58 -7.85
C LEU A 145 -1.63 -1.07 -7.63
N GLU A 146 -2.56 -1.98 -7.40
CA GLU A 146 -3.98 -1.63 -7.35
C GLU A 146 -4.72 -2.35 -6.25
N ASN A 147 -5.47 -1.58 -5.47
CA ASN A 147 -6.51 -2.09 -4.58
C ASN A 147 -7.84 -1.45 -4.94
N VAL A 148 -8.93 -2.19 -4.70
CA VAL A 148 -10.24 -1.60 -4.50
C VAL A 148 -10.32 -1.05 -3.08
N LEU A 149 -10.79 0.18 -2.96
CA LEU A 149 -11.07 0.88 -1.71
C LEU A 149 -12.57 1.14 -1.58
N GLU A 150 -13.07 1.08 -0.35
CA GLU A 150 -14.41 1.55 0.04
C GLU A 150 -14.29 2.91 0.73
N VAL A 151 -15.21 3.83 0.41
CA VAL A 151 -15.35 5.09 1.14
C VAL A 151 -16.14 4.88 2.41
N ILE A 152 -15.59 5.27 3.55
CA ILE A 152 -16.23 5.15 4.87
C ILE A 152 -16.38 6.52 5.55
N ASP A 153 -17.47 6.71 6.31
CA ASP A 153 -17.60 7.87 7.22
C ASP A 153 -16.64 7.66 8.41
N THR A 154 -15.85 8.69 8.74
CA THR A 154 -14.97 8.61 9.92
C THR A 154 -15.74 8.75 11.25
N GLY A 155 -17.02 9.15 11.20
CA GLY A 155 -17.82 9.53 12.35
C GLY A 155 -17.42 10.89 12.96
N ASN A 156 -16.40 11.56 12.41
CA ASN A 156 -15.91 12.84 12.90
C ASN A 156 -16.51 13.99 12.10
N THR A 157 -16.83 15.09 12.81
CA THR A 157 -17.32 16.34 12.21
C THR A 157 -16.40 17.48 12.61
N HIS A 158 -15.96 18.27 11.63
CA HIS A 158 -15.18 19.48 11.89
C HIS A 158 -16.04 20.55 12.58
N PRO A 159 -15.46 21.48 13.39
CA PRO A 159 -16.24 22.54 14.05
C PRO A 159 -17.11 23.41 13.13
N THR A 160 -16.84 23.43 11.82
CA THR A 160 -17.67 24.13 10.81
C THR A 160 -18.89 23.32 10.36
N GLY A 161 -19.07 22.08 10.85
CA GLY A 161 -20.14 21.17 10.48
C GLY A 161 -19.84 20.23 9.31
N ALA A 162 -18.65 20.29 8.71
CA ALA A 162 -18.28 19.41 7.60
C ALA A 162 -17.97 17.98 8.10
N LYS A 163 -18.54 16.96 7.46
CA LYS A 163 -18.19 15.56 7.72
C LYS A 163 -16.86 15.21 7.07
N PHE A 164 -16.19 14.21 7.65
CA PHE A 164 -14.95 13.67 7.13
C PHE A 164 -15.12 12.21 6.71
N LEU A 165 -14.64 11.90 5.52
CA LEU A 165 -14.57 10.56 4.96
C LEU A 165 -13.13 10.04 5.03
N SER A 166 -12.99 8.72 4.94
CA SER A 166 -11.72 8.03 4.74
C SER A 166 -11.93 6.80 3.87
N PHE A 167 -10.89 5.98 3.71
CA PHE A 167 -10.96 4.77 2.90
C PHE A 167 -10.62 3.52 3.70
N GLN A 168 -11.21 2.40 3.28
CA GLN A 168 -10.88 1.07 3.75
C GLN A 168 -10.46 0.18 2.58
N ASP A 169 -9.35 -0.53 2.72
CA ASP A 169 -8.93 -1.55 1.75
C ASP A 169 -9.91 -2.72 1.70
N VAL A 170 -10.37 -3.02 0.49
CA VAL A 170 -11.19 -4.21 0.18
C VAL A 170 -10.30 -5.31 -0.41
N THR A 171 -9.38 -4.94 -1.29
CA THR A 171 -8.40 -5.88 -1.86
C THR A 171 -7.34 -6.26 -0.81
N LEU A 172 -7.25 -7.55 -0.47
CA LEU A 172 -6.32 -8.09 0.52
C LEU A 172 -5.32 -9.06 -0.13
N VAL A 173 -4.35 -8.53 -0.87
CA VAL A 173 -3.29 -9.30 -1.55
C VAL A 173 -1.92 -8.70 -1.21
N PRO A 174 -0.93 -9.49 -0.74
CA PRO A 174 0.38 -8.97 -0.36
C PRO A 174 1.08 -8.24 -1.53
N PHE A 175 1.89 -7.24 -1.20
CA PHE A 175 2.84 -6.63 -2.14
C PHE A 175 4.14 -7.45 -2.18
N ASP A 176 4.87 -7.41 -3.30
CA ASP A 176 6.16 -8.10 -3.40
C ASP A 176 7.22 -7.35 -2.59
N SER A 177 7.55 -7.90 -1.43
CA SER A 177 8.51 -7.28 -0.49
C SER A 177 9.92 -7.14 -1.05
N LYS A 178 10.30 -7.88 -2.11
CA LYS A 178 11.61 -7.75 -2.76
C LYS A 178 11.74 -6.44 -3.53
N LEU A 179 10.62 -5.93 -4.05
CA LEU A 179 10.57 -4.68 -4.80
C LEU A 179 10.46 -3.43 -3.92
N ILE A 180 10.29 -3.59 -2.60
CA ILE A 180 10.12 -2.45 -1.68
C ILE A 180 11.47 -2.02 -1.10
N ASP A 181 11.91 -0.82 -1.46
CA ASP A 181 12.98 -0.11 -0.76
C ASP A 181 12.42 0.55 0.50
N ARG A 182 12.57 -0.14 1.62
CA ARG A 182 12.04 0.29 2.93
C ARG A 182 12.65 1.59 3.44
N THR A 183 13.79 2.02 2.90
CA THR A 183 14.45 3.28 3.30
C THR A 183 13.74 4.51 2.76
N LEU A 184 12.92 4.34 1.70
CA LEU A 184 12.11 5.40 1.11
C LEU A 184 10.75 5.57 1.81
N LEU A 185 10.33 4.59 2.61
CA LEU A 185 9.06 4.64 3.35
C LEU A 185 9.22 5.42 4.65
N SER A 186 8.31 6.36 4.88
CA SER A 186 8.10 6.97 6.19
C SER A 186 7.61 5.95 7.23
N VAL A 187 7.68 6.31 8.51
CA VAL A 187 7.15 5.49 9.60
C VAL A 187 5.65 5.24 9.41
N GLN A 188 4.91 6.26 8.98
CA GLN A 188 3.47 6.17 8.73
C GLN A 188 3.14 5.19 7.60
N GLU A 189 3.91 5.22 6.50
CA GLU A 189 3.73 4.31 5.37
C GLU A 189 4.11 2.86 5.76
N LYS A 190 5.15 2.67 6.57
CA LYS A 190 5.49 1.36 7.16
C LYS A 190 4.38 0.82 8.06
N ASN A 191 3.83 1.67 8.92
CA ASN A 191 2.71 1.31 9.80
C ASN A 191 1.47 0.91 9.01
N TRP A 192 1.12 1.65 7.96
CA TRP A 192 0.01 1.28 7.08
C TRP A 192 0.25 -0.09 6.44
N LEU A 193 1.45 -0.32 5.90
CA LEU A 193 1.79 -1.59 5.25
C LEU A 193 1.75 -2.77 6.24
N ASN A 194 2.21 -2.58 7.48
CA ASN A 194 2.13 -3.59 8.54
C ASN A 194 0.67 -3.89 8.94
N ASN A 195 -0.18 -2.86 9.04
CA ASN A 195 -1.59 -3.01 9.34
C ASN A 195 -2.35 -3.73 8.20
N TYR A 196 -2.08 -3.33 6.95
CA TYR A 196 -2.58 -3.99 5.74
C TYR A 196 -2.21 -5.47 5.74
N ASN A 197 -0.92 -5.78 5.93
CA ASN A 197 -0.42 -7.15 6.02
C ASN A 197 -1.04 -7.93 7.19
N SER A 198 -1.34 -7.28 8.32
CA SER A 198 -2.03 -7.94 9.44
C SER A 198 -3.45 -8.35 9.09
N LYS A 199 -4.22 -7.47 8.44
CA LYS A 199 -5.58 -7.78 7.95
C LYS A 199 -5.56 -8.96 6.97
N ILE A 200 -4.57 -9.05 6.09
CA ILE A 200 -4.41 -10.20 5.18
C ILE A 200 -4.18 -11.49 5.97
N ARG A 201 -3.25 -11.49 6.93
CA ARG A 201 -2.94 -12.69 7.74
C ARG A 201 -4.15 -13.19 8.52
N GLU A 202 -4.97 -12.27 9.01
CA GLU A 202 -6.21 -12.57 9.73
C GLU A 202 -7.28 -13.10 8.76
N LEU A 203 -7.78 -12.24 7.87
CA LEU A 203 -8.98 -12.53 7.09
C LEU A 203 -8.71 -13.55 5.98
N VAL A 204 -7.66 -13.33 5.17
CA VAL A 204 -7.31 -14.24 4.07
C VAL A 204 -6.66 -15.50 4.63
N GLY A 205 -5.85 -15.38 5.68
CA GLY A 205 -5.22 -16.53 6.32
C GLY A 205 -6.22 -17.53 6.89
N ASP A 206 -7.28 -17.04 7.54
CA ASP A 206 -8.29 -17.93 8.09
C ASP A 206 -9.14 -18.61 7.00
N GLU A 207 -9.48 -17.91 5.93
CA GLU A 207 -10.15 -18.51 4.77
C GLU A 207 -9.27 -19.55 4.05
N LEU A 208 -7.96 -19.29 3.92
CA LEU A 208 -7.03 -20.27 3.34
C LEU A 208 -6.93 -21.55 4.19
N LYS A 209 -6.90 -21.43 5.53
CA LYS A 209 -6.92 -22.58 6.43
C LYS A 209 -8.22 -23.37 6.31
N LYS A 210 -9.37 -22.67 6.34
CA LYS A 210 -10.71 -23.25 6.19
C LYS A 210 -10.86 -24.03 4.88
N LYS A 211 -10.24 -23.54 3.80
CA LYS A 211 -10.22 -24.22 2.48
C LYS A 211 -9.06 -25.21 2.31
N HIS A 212 -8.30 -25.51 3.37
CA HIS A 212 -7.14 -26.40 3.38
C HIS A 212 -6.05 -26.04 2.34
N LYS A 213 -5.87 -24.76 2.04
CA LYS A 213 -4.88 -24.24 1.07
C LYS A 213 -3.55 -23.86 1.74
N MET A 214 -2.92 -24.81 2.43
CA MET A 214 -1.77 -24.54 3.29
C MET A 214 -0.51 -24.02 2.56
N LYS A 215 -0.28 -24.43 1.31
CA LYS A 215 0.83 -23.87 0.50
C LYS A 215 0.67 -22.36 0.29
N ALA A 216 -0.54 -21.91 -0.03
CA ALA A 216 -0.86 -20.50 -0.18
C ALA A 216 -0.82 -19.76 1.16
N PHE A 217 -1.28 -20.40 2.25
CA PHE A 217 -1.19 -19.84 3.59
C PHE A 217 0.27 -19.51 3.98
N TYR A 218 1.20 -20.46 3.84
CA TYR A 218 2.60 -20.21 4.17
C TYR A 218 3.27 -19.19 3.24
N TRP A 219 2.92 -19.21 1.95
CA TRP A 219 3.36 -18.18 1.01
C TRP A 219 2.89 -16.78 1.45
N MET A 220 1.62 -16.64 1.83
CA MET A 220 1.06 -15.38 2.30
C MET A 220 1.73 -14.91 3.60
N MET A 221 1.94 -15.81 4.57
CA MET A 221 2.66 -15.49 5.82
C MET A 221 4.09 -15.01 5.54
N ASN A 222 4.78 -15.58 4.55
CA ASN A 222 6.12 -15.16 4.18
C ASN A 222 6.15 -13.75 3.54
N ASN A 223 5.13 -13.41 2.74
CA ASN A 223 5.02 -12.13 2.04
C ASN A 223 4.36 -11.03 2.87
N THR A 224 3.87 -11.34 4.07
CA THR A 224 3.23 -10.39 4.99
C THR A 224 4.04 -10.22 6.28
N LYS A 225 5.34 -10.52 6.28
CA LYS A 225 6.19 -10.32 7.45
C LYS A 225 6.18 -8.85 7.89
N TYR A 226 6.23 -8.65 9.21
CA TYR A 226 6.35 -7.31 9.80
C TYR A 226 7.63 -6.62 9.35
N ILE A 227 7.53 -5.31 9.11
CA ILE A 227 8.65 -4.45 8.70
C ILE A 227 8.95 -3.47 9.84
N SER A 228 10.19 -3.48 10.35
CA SER A 228 10.60 -2.55 11.42
C SER A 228 10.48 -1.08 11.01
N GLU A 229 9.86 -0.27 11.88
CA GLU A 229 9.81 1.19 11.77
C GLU A 229 11.16 1.83 12.11
N LEU A 230 11.96 1.18 12.95
CA LEU A 230 13.27 1.65 13.37
C LEU A 230 14.34 1.19 12.38
N GLU A 231 15.05 2.15 11.79
CA GLU A 231 16.34 1.87 11.15
C GLU A 231 17.44 1.99 12.20
N PHE A 232 17.97 0.86 12.65
CA PHE A 232 19.29 0.87 13.26
C PHE A 232 20.29 1.17 12.15
N LYS A 233 20.69 2.44 12.00
CA LYS A 233 21.94 2.78 11.32
C LYS A 233 23.06 2.13 12.13
N GLY A 234 23.47 0.95 11.70
CA GLY A 234 24.69 0.32 12.17
C GLY A 234 25.88 1.18 11.75
N ASN A 235 26.18 2.23 12.54
CA ASN A 235 27.53 2.76 12.56
C ASN A 235 28.40 1.70 13.23
N SER A 236 29.09 0.93 12.40
CA SER A 236 30.37 0.35 12.78
C SER A 236 31.20 1.46 13.43
N ALA A 237 31.50 1.30 14.72
CA ALA A 237 32.19 2.25 15.62
C ALA A 237 31.31 3.30 16.35
N ALA A 238 30.40 2.84 17.21
CA ALA A 238 30.20 3.46 18.52
C ALA A 238 29.90 2.37 19.55
N ARG A 239 30.95 1.83 20.18
CA ARG A 239 30.78 1.09 21.44
C ARG A 239 30.31 2.10 22.48
N ILE A 240 29.01 2.15 22.76
CA ILE A 240 28.53 2.74 24.01
C ILE A 240 28.99 1.78 25.10
N SER A 241 30.13 2.07 25.72
CA SER A 241 30.48 1.43 26.98
C SER A 241 29.51 1.94 28.03
N VAL A 242 28.44 1.18 28.26
CA VAL A 242 27.63 1.34 29.45
C VAL A 242 28.52 0.98 30.63
N ASN A 243 28.99 2.00 31.33
CA ASN A 243 29.83 1.82 32.52
C ASN A 243 28.93 1.18 33.60
N TYR A 244 29.24 -0.04 34.04
CA TYR A 244 28.42 -0.77 35.02
C TYR A 244 28.18 0.02 36.32
N TYR A 245 29.07 0.97 36.64
CA TYR A 245 28.94 1.86 37.78
C TYR A 245 27.76 2.84 37.69
N THR A 246 27.35 3.30 36.49
CA THR A 246 26.22 4.23 36.34
C THR A 246 24.86 3.53 36.53
N LEU A 247 24.75 2.27 36.12
CA LEU A 247 23.55 1.45 36.38
C LEU A 247 23.44 1.06 37.86
N LEU A 248 24.56 0.76 38.52
CA LEU A 248 24.55 0.47 39.95
C LEU A 248 24.16 1.71 40.78
N ALA A 249 24.68 2.89 40.44
CA ALA A 249 24.36 4.14 41.15
C ALA A 249 22.88 4.52 41.07
N LEU A 250 22.23 4.27 39.93
CA LEU A 250 20.77 4.49 39.76
C LEU A 250 19.94 3.47 40.56
N SER A 251 20.39 2.21 40.67
CA SER A 251 19.69 1.20 41.46
C SER A 251 19.77 1.46 42.97
N VAL A 252 20.92 1.94 43.47
CA VAL A 252 21.12 2.22 44.90
C VAL A 252 20.36 3.48 45.34
N THR A 253 20.26 4.49 44.48
CA THR A 253 19.47 5.71 44.78
C THR A 253 17.96 5.43 44.78
N LEU A 254 17.46 4.57 43.90
CA LEU A 254 16.05 4.18 43.91
C LEU A 254 15.67 3.35 45.16
N LEU A 255 16.55 2.44 45.58
CA LEU A 255 16.37 1.64 46.80
C LEU A 255 16.44 2.50 48.07
N ALA A 256 17.35 3.49 48.14
CA ALA A 256 17.42 4.42 49.26
C ALA A 256 16.18 5.32 49.36
N ALA A 257 15.63 5.77 48.22
CA ALA A 257 14.41 6.58 48.18
C ALA A 257 13.16 5.79 48.62
N LEU A 258 13.10 4.49 48.32
CA LEU A 258 12.02 3.61 48.76
C LEU A 258 12.09 3.29 50.27
N PHE A 259 13.28 3.21 50.86
CA PHE A 259 13.42 3.02 52.31
C PHE A 259 13.07 4.27 53.13
N LEU A 260 13.36 5.46 52.63
CA LEU A 260 13.05 6.73 53.30
C LEU A 260 11.56 7.11 53.31
N GLN A 261 10.71 6.44 52.53
CA GLN A 261 9.26 6.64 52.54
C GLN A 261 8.50 5.66 53.45
N SER A 262 9.21 4.79 54.19
CA SER A 262 8.60 3.73 55.02
C SER A 262 8.79 3.90 56.54
N HIS A 263 9.14 5.10 57.01
CA HIS A 263 9.16 5.47 58.43
C HIS A 263 8.41 6.77 58.68
#